data_AF-A0A2I1R9A8-F1
#
_entry.id   AF-A0A2I1R9A8-F1
#
_cell.length_a   1.000
_cell.length_b   1.000
_cell.length_c   1.000
_cell.angle_alpha   90.00
_cell.angle_beta   90.00
_cell.angle_gamma   90.00
#
_symmetry.space_group_name_H-M   'P 1'
#
loop_
_entity.id
_entity.type
_entity.pdbx_description
1 polymer ?
#
loop_
_entity_poly.entity_id
_entity_poly.type
_entity_poly.pdbx_seq_one_letter_code
_entity_poly.pdbx_strand_id
1 'polypeptide(L)'
;MRQIRHPMSRAIYEFDEDYNVLVTTKDGKTGTFDPEGRYLHGEVKSVDPEMARWVGLGPREPVPITQNRRFMGAAKLLEKMQADKLAEEARATRLAEGGKL
;
A
#
# COMPACT_ATOMS: atom_id res chain seq x y z
N MET A 1 11.92 10.38 -13.53
CA MET A 1 10.66 10.57 -12.79
C MET A 1 9.63 9.57 -13.29
N ARG A 2 8.92 8.89 -12.39
CA ARG A 2 7.94 7.85 -12.74
C ARG A 2 6.55 8.50 -12.78
N GLN A 3 5.95 8.52 -13.95
CA GLN A 3 4.64 9.13 -14.19
C GLN A 3 3.65 8.06 -14.69
N ILE A 4 2.43 8.06 -14.13
CA ILE A 4 1.34 7.18 -14.54
C ILE A 4 0.08 8.02 -14.75
N ARG A 5 -0.64 7.76 -15.85
CA ARG A 5 -1.95 8.36 -16.10
C ARG A 5 -3.05 7.42 -15.63
N HIS A 6 -3.92 7.92 -14.77
CA HIS A 6 -5.06 7.16 -14.27
C HIS A 6 -6.05 6.86 -15.42
N PRO A 7 -6.47 5.59 -15.63
CA PRO A 7 -7.28 5.21 -16.79
C PRO A 7 -8.69 5.83 -16.79
N MET A 8 -9.32 5.91 -15.61
CA MET A 8 -10.67 6.50 -15.45
C MET A 8 -10.66 8.03 -15.32
N SER A 9 -10.03 8.59 -14.26
CA SER A 9 -10.04 10.03 -14.00
C SER A 9 -9.17 10.86 -14.94
N ARG A 10 -8.26 10.21 -15.70
CA ARG A 10 -7.26 10.84 -16.58
C ARG A 10 -6.26 11.75 -15.86
N ALA A 11 -6.29 11.81 -14.53
CA ALA A 11 -5.29 12.49 -13.73
C ALA A 11 -3.92 11.85 -13.92
N ILE A 12 -2.89 12.67 -13.79
CA ILE A 12 -1.49 12.31 -13.89
C ILE A 12 -0.95 12.21 -12.48
N TYR A 13 -0.29 11.10 -12.17
CA TYR A 13 0.37 10.84 -10.90
C TYR A 13 1.88 10.78 -11.14
N GLU A 14 2.63 11.58 -10.40
CA GLU A 14 4.08 11.70 -10.50
C GLU A 14 4.71 11.47 -9.14
N PHE A 15 5.75 10.63 -9.11
CA PHE A 15 6.59 10.50 -7.93
C PHE A 15 7.70 11.55 -7.98
N ASP A 16 7.74 12.41 -6.96
CA ASP A 16 8.71 13.51 -6.85
C ASP A 16 9.98 13.13 -6.07
N GLU A 17 10.89 14.09 -5.91
CA GLU A 17 12.18 13.91 -5.24
C GLU A 17 12.06 13.85 -3.70
N ASP A 18 10.96 14.36 -3.14
CA ASP A 18 10.66 14.40 -1.71
C ASP A 18 9.86 13.17 -1.25
N TYR A 19 9.79 12.13 -2.09
CA TYR A 19 9.05 10.89 -1.86
C TYR A 19 7.52 11.09 -1.73
N ASN A 20 6.99 12.15 -2.34
CA ASN A 20 5.56 12.42 -2.42
C ASN A 20 5.00 12.13 -3.81
N VAL A 21 3.68 12.17 -3.89
CA VAL A 21 2.91 11.96 -5.12
C VAL A 21 2.25 13.27 -5.52
N LEU A 22 2.75 13.88 -6.59
CA LEU A 22 2.11 15.01 -7.24
C LEU A 22 1.00 14.49 -8.16
N VAL A 23 -0.20 15.03 -7.99
CA VAL A 23 -1.38 14.66 -8.76
C VAL A 23 -1.89 15.86 -9.52
N THR A 24 -1.89 15.76 -10.85
CA THR A 24 -2.44 16.76 -11.75
C THR A 24 -3.73 16.23 -12.37
N THR A 25 -4.84 16.89 -12.10
CA THR A 25 -6.16 16.52 -12.66
C THR A 25 -6.22 16.82 -14.15
N LYS A 26 -7.20 16.23 -14.85
CA LYS A 26 -7.45 16.52 -16.28
C LYS A 26 -7.71 18.02 -16.55
N ASP A 27 -8.20 18.75 -15.55
CA ASP A 27 -8.55 20.16 -15.63
C ASP A 27 -7.37 21.07 -15.22
N GLY A 28 -6.19 20.50 -14.99
CA GLY A 28 -4.94 21.22 -14.69
C GLY A 28 -4.71 21.54 -13.21
N LYS A 29 -5.67 21.24 -12.32
CA LYS A 29 -5.49 21.45 -10.87
C LYS A 29 -4.54 20.44 -10.27
N THR A 30 -3.73 20.87 -9.32
CA THR A 30 -2.71 20.03 -8.69
C THR A 30 -2.95 19.81 -7.19
N GLY A 31 -2.44 18.69 -6.67
CA GLY A 31 -2.34 18.42 -5.24
C GLY A 31 -1.21 17.45 -4.95
N THR A 32 -0.58 17.60 -3.80
CA THR A 32 0.53 16.75 -3.36
C THR A 32 0.07 15.89 -2.19
N PHE A 33 0.40 14.60 -2.25
CA PHE A 33 -0.03 13.60 -1.29
C PHE A 33 1.15 12.73 -0.86
N ASP A 34 1.10 12.18 0.36
CA ASP A 34 2.03 11.11 0.74
C ASP A 34 1.72 9.81 -0.04
N PRO A 35 2.62 8.81 -0.03
CA PRO A 35 2.36 7.51 -0.67
C PRO A 35 1.14 6.75 -0.13
N GLU A 36 0.61 7.09 1.05
CA GLU A 36 -0.61 6.50 1.61
C GLU A 36 -1.88 7.24 1.15
N GLY A 37 -1.73 8.31 0.35
CA GLY A 37 -2.82 9.13 -0.15
C GLY A 37 -3.28 10.22 0.82
N ARG A 38 -2.51 10.52 1.88
CA ARG A 38 -2.81 11.65 2.78
C ARG A 38 -2.45 12.96 2.09
N TYR A 39 -3.39 13.91 2.16
CA TYR A 39 -3.20 15.24 1.61
C TYR A 39 -2.10 16.01 2.34
N LEU A 40 -1.21 16.66 1.56
CA LEU A 40 -0.17 17.55 2.08
C LEU A 40 -0.50 19.02 1.73
N HIS A 41 -0.53 19.37 0.45
CA HIS A 41 -0.84 20.73 -0.02
C HIS A 41 -1.40 20.76 -1.46
N GLY A 42 -1.86 21.93 -1.92
CA GLY A 42 -2.43 22.15 -3.26
C GLY A 42 -3.96 22.28 -3.32
N GLU A 43 -4.49 22.44 -4.53
CA GLU A 43 -5.92 22.68 -4.80
C GLU A 43 -6.75 21.40 -4.70
N VAL A 44 -6.19 20.27 -5.14
CA VAL A 44 -6.86 18.97 -5.12
C VAL A 44 -6.73 18.39 -3.70
N LYS A 45 -7.86 18.18 -3.03
CA LYS A 45 -7.92 17.68 -1.64
C LYS A 45 -8.16 16.17 -1.53
N SER A 46 -8.43 15.51 -2.66
CA SER A 46 -8.77 14.08 -2.71
C SER A 46 -7.98 13.38 -3.81
N VAL A 47 -7.52 12.17 -3.52
CA VAL A 47 -6.76 11.33 -4.44
C VAL A 47 -7.31 9.91 -4.42
N ASP A 48 -7.04 9.13 -5.47
CA ASP A 48 -7.16 7.68 -5.38
C ASP A 48 -5.99 7.13 -4.54
N PRO A 49 -6.25 6.58 -3.34
CA PRO A 49 -5.20 6.15 -2.42
C PRO A 49 -4.42 4.94 -2.95
N GLU A 50 -5.04 4.07 -3.75
CA GLU A 50 -4.34 2.90 -4.31
C GLU A 50 -3.40 3.31 -5.44
N MET A 51 -3.79 4.31 -6.23
CA MET A 51 -2.92 4.92 -7.23
C MET A 51 -1.75 5.70 -6.59
N ALA A 52 -2.02 6.46 -5.52
CA ALA A 52 -0.96 7.11 -4.75
C ALA A 52 0.04 6.08 -4.19
N ARG A 53 -0.47 4.99 -3.60
CA ARG A 53 0.37 3.88 -3.12
C ARG A 53 1.20 3.25 -4.23
N TRP A 54 0.59 2.96 -5.38
CA TRP A 54 1.30 2.31 -6.48
C TRP A 54 2.45 3.16 -7.03
N VAL A 55 2.23 4.47 -7.14
CA VAL A 55 3.26 5.41 -7.63
C VAL A 55 4.32 5.66 -6.56
N GLY A 56 3.91 5.90 -5.32
CA GLY A 56 4.77 6.30 -4.21
C GLY A 56 5.60 5.19 -3.58
N LEU A 57 5.08 3.96 -3.47
CA LEU A 57 5.81 2.84 -2.86
C LEU A 57 6.69 2.06 -3.84
N GLY A 58 6.67 2.40 -5.14
CA GLY A 58 7.54 1.76 -6.12
C GLY A 58 7.19 0.28 -6.37
N PRO A 59 8.01 -0.45 -7.15
CA PRO A 59 7.99 -1.90 -7.12
C PRO A 59 8.39 -2.32 -5.69
N ARG A 60 7.52 -3.05 -4.99
CA ARG A 60 7.96 -3.87 -3.86
C ARG A 60 9.14 -4.71 -4.34
N GLU A 61 10.16 -4.90 -3.50
CA GLU A 61 11.19 -5.91 -3.78
C GLU A 61 10.51 -7.17 -4.29
N PRO A 62 11.01 -7.80 -5.37
CA PRO A 62 10.41 -9.00 -5.92
C PRO A 62 10.28 -10.04 -4.82
N VAL A 63 9.07 -10.18 -4.29
CA VAL A 63 8.81 -11.23 -3.32
C VAL A 63 8.91 -12.55 -4.09
N PRO A 64 9.64 -13.55 -3.57
CA PRO A 64 9.68 -14.85 -4.20
C PRO A 64 8.26 -15.34 -4.45
N ILE A 65 7.98 -15.88 -5.65
CA ILE A 65 6.64 -16.35 -6.03
C ILE A 65 6.07 -17.37 -5.02
N THR A 66 6.95 -18.04 -4.28
CA THR A 66 6.64 -18.97 -3.17
C THR A 66 6.01 -18.30 -1.94
N GLN A 67 5.87 -16.97 -1.90
CA GLN A 67 5.07 -16.25 -0.89
C GLN A 67 3.60 -16.12 -1.31
N ASN A 68 3.27 -16.30 -2.59
CA ASN A 68 1.89 -16.30 -3.05
C ASN A 68 1.21 -17.62 -2.66
N ARG A 69 0.04 -17.53 -2.01
CA ARG A 69 -0.73 -18.68 -1.53
C ARG A 69 -0.97 -19.74 -2.61
N ARG A 70 -1.14 -19.32 -3.88
CA ARG A 70 -1.35 -20.24 -5.01
C ARG A 70 -0.14 -21.10 -5.35
N PHE A 71 1.07 -20.62 -5.04
CA PHE A 71 2.34 -21.28 -5.32
C PHE A 71 3.05 -21.74 -4.05
N MET A 72 2.40 -21.63 -2.89
CA MET A 72 2.85 -22.23 -1.65
C MET A 72 2.58 -23.73 -1.71
N GLY A 73 3.64 -24.53 -1.61
CA GLY A 73 3.50 -25.98 -1.47
C GLY A 73 2.74 -26.35 -0.18
N ALA A 74 2.13 -27.53 -0.16
CA ALA A 74 1.27 -27.98 0.95
C ALA A 74 1.96 -27.92 2.33
N ALA A 75 3.24 -28.32 2.42
CA ALA A 75 4.02 -28.26 3.66
C ALA A 75 4.21 -26.82 4.17
N LYS A 76 4.64 -25.91 3.30
CA LYS A 76 4.84 -24.49 3.62
C LYS A 76 3.53 -23.78 3.98
N LEU A 77 2.42 -24.22 3.39
CA LEU A 77 1.08 -23.72 3.73
C LEU A 77 0.63 -24.20 5.11
N LEU A 78 0.92 -25.45 5.46
CA LEU A 78 0.63 -26.01 6.79
C LEU A 78 1.45 -25.31 7.89
N GLU A 79 2.74 -25.09 7.66
CA GLU A 79 3.62 -24.33 8.57
C GLU A 79 3.10 -22.90 8.79
N LYS A 80 2.71 -22.21 7.70
CA LYS A 80 2.12 -20.88 7.81
C LYS A 80 0.80 -20.89 8.60
N MET A 81 -0.07 -21.88 8.37
CA MET A 81 -1.33 -22.00 9.12
C MET A 81 -1.08 -22.21 10.62
N GLN A 82 -0.10 -23.05 10.96
CA GLN A 82 0.29 -23.27 12.36
C GLN A 82 0.87 -22.00 12.99
N ALA A 83 1.74 -21.27 12.27
CA ALA A 83 2.31 -20.02 12.73
C ALA A 83 1.25 -18.92 12.91
N ASP A 84 0.33 -18.78 11.96
CA ASP A 84 -0.77 -17.80 12.04
C ASP A 84 -1.69 -18.14 13.22
N LYS A 85 -1.99 -19.43 13.45
CA LYS A 85 -2.77 -19.89 14.61
C LYS A 85 -2.07 -19.59 15.95
N LEU A 86 -0.77 -19.89 16.06
CA LEU A 86 0.01 -19.56 17.26
C LEU A 86 0.08 -18.05 17.50
N ALA A 87 0.19 -17.24 16.45
CA ALA A 87 0.17 -15.79 16.56
C ALA A 87 -1.19 -15.26 17.03
N GLU A 88 -2.28 -15.86 16.56
CA GLU A 88 -3.64 -15.56 17.02
C GLU A 88 -3.84 -15.95 18.48
N GLU A 89 -3.42 -17.16 18.88
CA GLU A 89 -3.43 -17.61 20.28
C GLU A 89 -2.61 -16.67 21.17
N ALA A 90 -1.40 -16.29 20.76
CA ALA A 90 -0.56 -15.36 21.50
C ALA A 90 -1.15 -13.94 21.60
N ARG A 91 -1.89 -13.48 20.59
CA ARG A 91 -2.65 -12.23 20.63
C ARG A 91 -3.84 -12.34 21.59
N ALA A 92 -4.56 -13.46 21.56
CA ALA A 92 -5.68 -13.73 22.46
C ALA A 92 -5.21 -13.80 23.92
N THR A 93 -4.08 -14.45 24.21
CA THR A 93 -3.47 -14.47 25.54
C THR A 93 -3.08 -13.05 26.00
N ARG A 94 -2.41 -12.26 25.15
CA ARG A 94 -2.07 -10.86 25.48
C ARG A 94 -3.28 -9.96 25.73
N LEU A 95 -4.37 -10.18 24.98
CA LEU A 95 -5.63 -9.48 25.18
C LEU A 95 -6.30 -9.89 26.49
N ALA A 96 -6.27 -11.19 26.82
CA ALA A 96 -6.78 -11.72 28.09
C ALA A 96 -5.96 -11.24 29.31
N GLU A 97 -4.66 -11.00 29.12
CA GLU A 97 -3.75 -10.43 30.12
C GLU A 97 -3.85 -8.88 30.23
N GLY A 98 -4.77 -8.24 29.50
CA GLY A 98 -5.07 -6.81 29.64
C GLY A 98 -4.17 -5.86 28.85
N GLY A 99 -3.38 -6.35 27.89
CA GLY A 99 -2.56 -5.52 27.02
C GLY A 99 -3.40 -4.73 26.00
N LYS A 100 -3.26 -3.39 25.98
CA LYS A 100 -3.88 -2.54 24.95
C LYS A 100 -3.23 -2.80 23.58
N LEU A 101 -4.09 -2.90 22.55
CA LEU A 101 -3.75 -3.10 21.14
C LEU A 101 -2.80 -2.05 20.58
#